data_AF-A0A0A7LJ83-F1
#
_entry.id   AF-A0A0A7LJ83-F1
#
_cell.length_a   1.000
_cell.length_b   1.000
_cell.length_c   1.000
_cell.angle_alpha   90.00
_cell.angle_beta   90.00
_cell.angle_gamma   90.00
#
_symmetry.space_group_name_H-M   'P 1'
#
loop_
_entity.id
_entity.type
_entity.pdbx_description
1 polymer ?
#
loop_
_entity_poly.entity_id
_entity_poly.type
_entity_poly.pdbx_seq_one_letter_code
_entity_poly.pdbx_strand_id
1 'polypeptide(L)'
;MLYEVLFSAFPTPTRQAQYEAVREALQAEAEAPDTLLLGQLAVADGLVLDAVLIRPHAVVILLLEPHGGHLTLTDFATAPWQLSGAALPCKNAANPYQAFQLQKEALAAFLRPHLTADQANLNFTTGLLLFGEPVTFSPEVEAGMSAVPGSGSFHLLADPARFTRRLSQLATPEIDLSAVELTQLAHTLGAAPATISAGSSPTEAEATPGNTPEQEPAYPENAGDFFRQKVAQLWSWLGADDIEDVDRNAYQTTSGQTHQQEKQELEQLRATMQAELARQLQAMEARDVEREQSIAQLRAQLAQAPAVAPEAATIRQQLATENQEKEALEEAIRASQAESAARNQALDAKIRQLEEQIQQQSSAASQLKGLVGPGFRRVRAWRRRLPRVGVAAAGVAVVGLSLWGLSHLTADAPHPFQKDGLWGYADEDGDLVIPARYNSVEEFDANGHAVVKKDGAYGFIDTDGDEVLPPAYDALKTYADGYARVRIGELYTFVDEDGQEFPQYFYNALDFSEGRAAVLNQRGWFYITGPEESETPPPVFQEAYSFHKGVARVKMKGHYTFITPRYLANPDRGTEPFGQYTQASDFVDGKARVTQDGKTFFIDADGDPVEN
;
A
#
# COMPACT_ATOMS: atom_id res chain seq x y z
N MET A 1 -12.70 -15.15 24.22
CA MET A 1 -13.91 -15.58 24.97
C MET A 1 -15.12 -15.42 24.08
N LEU A 2 -15.99 -16.43 24.02
CA LEU A 2 -17.28 -16.33 23.32
C LEU A 2 -18.35 -15.91 24.32
N TYR A 3 -19.10 -14.86 24.02
CA TYR A 3 -20.31 -14.43 24.69
C TYR A 3 -21.50 -14.74 23.79
N GLU A 4 -22.61 -15.19 24.36
CA GLU A 4 -23.79 -15.56 23.58
C GLU A 4 -25.07 -15.02 24.21
N VAL A 5 -25.99 -14.59 23.33
CA VAL A 5 -27.41 -14.37 23.65
C VAL A 5 -28.25 -15.00 22.56
N LEU A 6 -29.19 -15.86 22.94
CA LEU A 6 -30.27 -16.30 22.06
C LEU A 6 -31.56 -15.62 22.52
N PHE A 7 -32.09 -14.68 21.74
CA PHE A 7 -33.27 -13.89 22.13
C PHE A 7 -34.59 -14.66 22.00
N SER A 8 -34.65 -15.63 21.08
CA SER A 8 -35.79 -16.53 20.90
C SER A 8 -35.38 -17.82 20.18
N ALA A 9 -36.24 -18.83 20.18
CA ALA A 9 -35.96 -20.10 19.48
C ALA A 9 -36.04 -19.92 17.96
N PHE A 10 -35.16 -20.62 17.21
CA PHE A 10 -35.23 -20.63 15.76
C PHE A 10 -36.54 -21.30 15.27
N PRO A 11 -37.10 -20.84 14.13
CA PRO A 11 -38.39 -21.32 13.63
C PRO A 11 -38.36 -22.76 13.12
N THR A 12 -37.18 -23.32 12.86
CA THR A 12 -37.01 -24.69 12.36
C THR A 12 -35.84 -25.37 13.08
N PRO A 13 -35.93 -26.69 13.34
CA PRO A 13 -34.86 -27.44 13.98
C PRO A 13 -33.58 -27.49 13.14
N THR A 14 -33.70 -27.42 11.81
CA THR A 14 -32.54 -27.39 10.90
C THR A 14 -31.75 -26.08 11.01
N ARG A 15 -32.43 -24.93 11.11
CA ARG A 15 -31.74 -23.65 11.37
C ARG A 15 -31.13 -23.58 12.77
N GLN A 16 -31.82 -24.14 13.77
CA GLN A 16 -31.27 -24.27 15.13
C GLN A 16 -29.95 -25.06 15.12
N ALA A 17 -29.92 -26.23 14.46
CA ALA A 17 -28.72 -27.05 14.35
C ALA A 17 -27.59 -26.33 13.59
N GLN A 18 -27.91 -25.55 12.56
CA GLN A 18 -26.93 -24.75 11.84
C GLN A 18 -26.34 -23.62 12.69
N TYR A 19 -27.16 -22.95 13.51
CA TYR A 19 -26.68 -21.96 14.47
C TYR A 19 -25.78 -22.59 15.56
N GLU A 20 -26.14 -23.78 16.04
CA GLU A 20 -25.30 -24.53 16.99
C GLU A 20 -23.95 -24.93 16.37
N ALA A 21 -23.93 -25.34 15.10
CA ALA A 21 -22.69 -25.63 14.37
C ALA A 21 -21.81 -24.38 14.23
N VAL A 22 -22.40 -23.21 13.99
CA VAL A 22 -21.69 -21.92 14.01
C VAL A 22 -21.07 -21.67 15.38
N ARG A 23 -21.86 -21.80 16.45
CA ARG A 23 -21.39 -21.62 17.83
C ARG A 23 -20.21 -22.55 18.15
N GLU A 24 -20.31 -23.84 17.80
CA GLU A 24 -19.24 -24.82 18.00
C GLU A 24 -17.97 -24.50 17.21
N ALA A 25 -18.11 -24.09 15.94
CA ALA A 25 -16.97 -23.69 15.12
C ALA A 25 -16.21 -22.50 15.72
N LEU A 26 -16.92 -21.53 16.30
CA LEU A 26 -16.31 -20.37 16.97
C LEU A 26 -15.64 -20.76 18.31
N GLN A 27 -16.17 -21.76 19.02
CA GLN A 27 -15.54 -22.27 20.24
C GLN A 27 -14.28 -23.10 19.97
N ALA A 28 -14.22 -23.78 18.83
CA ALA A 28 -13.08 -24.64 18.46
C ALA A 28 -11.86 -23.87 17.92
N GLU A 29 -11.97 -22.55 17.73
CA GLU A 29 -10.91 -21.69 17.20
C GLU A 29 -9.80 -21.47 18.25
N ALA A 30 -8.58 -21.96 17.97
CA ALA A 30 -7.48 -22.04 18.95
C ALA A 30 -6.93 -20.67 19.39
N GLU A 31 -7.06 -19.64 18.55
CA GLU A 31 -6.68 -18.25 18.82
C GLU A 31 -7.87 -17.30 18.57
N ALA A 32 -9.06 -17.69 19.04
CA ALA A 32 -10.28 -16.93 18.78
C ALA A 32 -10.27 -15.54 19.45
N PRO A 33 -10.57 -14.46 18.72
CA PRO A 33 -10.82 -13.18 19.34
C PRO A 33 -12.08 -13.23 20.22
N ASP A 34 -12.21 -12.30 21.15
CA ASP A 34 -13.44 -12.16 21.92
C ASP A 34 -14.62 -11.96 20.95
N THR A 35 -15.66 -12.76 21.10
CA THR A 35 -16.76 -12.84 20.14
C THR A 35 -18.07 -12.74 20.89
N LEU A 36 -18.99 -11.91 20.43
CA LEU A 36 -20.37 -11.85 20.87
C LEU A 36 -21.27 -12.38 19.76
N LEU A 37 -21.96 -13.49 20.03
CA LEU A 37 -22.91 -14.12 19.13
C LEU A 37 -24.34 -13.83 19.61
N LEU A 38 -25.13 -13.18 18.77
CA LEU A 38 -26.52 -12.82 19.01
C LEU A 38 -27.41 -13.64 18.08
N GLY A 39 -28.17 -14.59 18.60
CA GLY A 39 -29.12 -15.41 17.82
C GLY A 39 -30.54 -14.88 17.90
N GLN A 40 -31.27 -14.93 16.77
CA GLN A 40 -32.67 -14.51 16.66
C GLN A 40 -32.93 -13.07 17.18
N LEU A 41 -32.05 -12.14 16.83
CA LEU A 41 -32.14 -10.75 17.27
C LEU A 41 -33.34 -10.05 16.62
N ALA A 42 -34.30 -9.62 17.42
CA ALA A 42 -35.42 -8.79 16.96
C ALA A 42 -35.02 -7.31 16.93
N VAL A 43 -35.14 -6.69 15.76
CA VAL A 43 -34.84 -5.26 15.55
C VAL A 43 -36.13 -4.51 15.15
N ALA A 44 -36.02 -3.21 14.84
CA ALA A 44 -37.16 -2.40 14.44
C ALA A 44 -37.94 -3.00 13.25
N ASP A 45 -39.21 -2.59 13.10
CA ASP A 45 -40.11 -3.00 12.02
C ASP A 45 -40.40 -4.51 11.93
N GLY A 46 -40.22 -5.23 13.04
CA GLY A 46 -40.54 -6.66 13.15
C GLY A 46 -39.58 -7.58 12.39
N LEU A 47 -38.42 -7.06 11.97
CA LEU A 47 -37.35 -7.85 11.37
C LEU A 47 -36.64 -8.67 12.46
N VAL A 48 -36.35 -9.93 12.14
CA VAL A 48 -35.60 -10.85 13.00
C VAL A 48 -34.39 -11.34 12.22
N LEU A 49 -33.20 -11.10 12.77
CA LEU A 49 -31.93 -11.54 12.21
C LEU A 49 -31.62 -12.95 12.72
N ASP A 50 -31.21 -13.86 11.82
CA ASP A 50 -30.93 -15.25 12.18
C ASP A 50 -29.79 -15.32 13.19
N ALA A 51 -28.62 -14.76 12.86
CA ALA A 51 -27.55 -14.52 13.82
C ALA A 51 -26.72 -13.28 13.46
N VAL A 52 -26.21 -12.60 14.48
CA VAL A 52 -25.28 -11.48 14.38
C VAL A 52 -24.04 -11.82 15.19
N LEU A 53 -22.88 -11.63 14.59
CA LEU A 53 -21.61 -11.89 15.21
C LEU A 53 -20.83 -10.59 15.32
N ILE A 54 -20.39 -10.26 16.53
CA ILE A 54 -19.62 -9.05 16.83
C ILE A 54 -18.28 -9.49 17.42
N ARG A 55 -17.18 -9.07 16.79
CA ARG A 55 -15.77 -9.33 17.16
C ARG A 55 -15.00 -8.01 17.11
N PRO A 56 -13.80 -7.93 17.73
CA PRO A 56 -12.80 -6.96 17.33
C PRO A 56 -12.63 -7.05 15.81
N HIS A 57 -12.84 -5.92 15.15
CA HIS A 57 -12.75 -5.76 13.70
C HIS A 57 -13.86 -6.46 12.89
N ALA A 58 -14.95 -6.99 13.47
CA ALA A 58 -16.01 -7.56 12.61
C ALA A 58 -17.41 -7.48 13.22
N VAL A 59 -18.39 -7.00 12.44
CA VAL A 59 -19.83 -7.14 12.69
C VAL A 59 -20.42 -7.84 11.48
N VAL A 60 -20.88 -9.07 11.66
CA VAL A 60 -21.33 -9.94 10.56
C VAL A 60 -22.76 -10.38 10.81
N ILE A 61 -23.65 -10.12 9.84
CA ILE A 61 -24.99 -10.69 9.78
C ILE A 61 -24.88 -12.04 9.07
N LEU A 62 -25.23 -13.10 9.78
CA LEU A 62 -25.27 -14.45 9.24
C LEU A 62 -26.69 -14.75 8.77
N LEU A 63 -26.82 -14.97 7.46
CA LEU A 63 -28.04 -15.49 6.85
C LEU A 63 -27.88 -17.00 6.74
N LEU A 64 -28.76 -17.74 7.42
CA LEU A 64 -28.65 -19.20 7.52
C LEU A 64 -29.56 -19.88 6.51
N GLU A 65 -28.96 -20.55 5.52
CA GLU A 65 -29.64 -21.43 4.58
C GLU A 65 -29.23 -22.89 4.83
N PRO A 66 -30.10 -23.74 5.38
CA PRO A 66 -29.73 -25.11 5.75
C PRO A 66 -29.38 -26.02 4.57
N HIS A 67 -29.82 -25.70 3.35
CA HIS A 67 -29.69 -26.58 2.20
C HIS A 67 -28.52 -26.20 1.29
N GLY A 68 -27.90 -27.20 0.66
CA GLY A 68 -26.87 -27.01 -0.38
C GLY A 68 -27.39 -27.30 -1.79
N GLY A 69 -26.47 -27.36 -2.76
CA GLY A 69 -26.79 -27.72 -4.14
C GLY A 69 -26.25 -26.75 -5.19
N HIS A 70 -27.03 -26.48 -6.23
CA HIS A 70 -26.59 -25.64 -7.36
C HIS A 70 -27.34 -24.31 -7.34
N LEU A 71 -26.62 -23.21 -7.08
CA LEU A 71 -27.20 -21.88 -7.02
C LEU A 71 -27.20 -21.22 -8.40
N THR A 72 -28.38 -20.83 -8.86
CA THR A 72 -28.61 -20.09 -10.10
C THR A 72 -29.32 -18.79 -9.81
N LEU A 73 -28.91 -17.72 -10.47
CA LEU A 73 -29.55 -16.40 -10.39
C LEU A 73 -29.73 -15.82 -11.78
N THR A 74 -30.89 -15.20 -12.01
CA THR A 74 -31.18 -14.46 -13.25
C THR A 74 -30.76 -13.00 -13.12
N ASP A 75 -30.95 -12.44 -11.94
CA ASP A 75 -30.51 -11.09 -11.55
C ASP A 75 -30.15 -11.11 -10.06
N PHE A 76 -28.96 -10.62 -9.71
CA PHE A 76 -28.46 -10.68 -8.34
C PHE A 76 -29.28 -9.78 -7.40
N ALA A 77 -29.65 -8.58 -7.85
CA ALA A 77 -30.24 -7.55 -7.00
C ALA A 77 -31.75 -7.74 -6.76
N THR A 78 -32.50 -8.12 -7.79
CA THR A 78 -33.97 -7.99 -7.81
C THR A 78 -34.73 -9.31 -8.00
N ALA A 79 -34.12 -10.30 -8.67
CA ALA A 79 -34.79 -11.58 -8.92
C ALA A 79 -34.67 -12.54 -7.72
N PRO A 80 -35.64 -13.45 -7.54
CA PRO A 80 -35.52 -14.53 -6.57
C PRO A 80 -34.42 -15.50 -6.98
N TRP A 81 -33.54 -15.82 -6.04
CA TRP A 81 -32.45 -16.77 -6.27
C TRP A 81 -32.97 -18.20 -6.17
N GLN A 82 -32.46 -19.08 -7.03
CA GLN A 82 -32.88 -20.47 -7.08
C GLN A 82 -31.74 -21.38 -6.64
N LEU A 83 -32.02 -22.23 -5.65
CA LEU A 83 -31.14 -23.32 -5.22
C LEU A 83 -31.73 -24.64 -5.71
N SER A 84 -31.00 -25.31 -6.61
CA SER A 84 -31.42 -26.58 -7.23
C SER A 84 -32.84 -26.51 -7.85
N GLY A 85 -33.17 -25.35 -8.44
CA GLY A 85 -34.46 -25.09 -9.11
C GLY A 85 -35.61 -24.64 -8.20
N ALA A 86 -35.40 -24.54 -6.87
CA ALA A 86 -36.36 -23.99 -5.93
C ALA A 86 -35.96 -22.59 -5.47
N ALA A 87 -36.91 -21.66 -5.39
CA ALA A 87 -36.63 -20.30 -4.91
C ALA A 87 -36.25 -20.31 -3.41
N LEU A 88 -35.21 -19.56 -3.05
CA LEU A 88 -34.79 -19.42 -1.66
C LEU A 88 -35.87 -18.66 -0.85
N PRO A 89 -36.27 -19.17 0.33
CA PRO A 89 -37.27 -18.51 1.15
C PRO A 89 -36.68 -17.31 1.88
N CYS A 90 -37.03 -16.10 1.44
CA CYS A 90 -36.63 -14.85 2.10
C CYS A 90 -37.86 -14.16 2.71
N LYS A 91 -37.83 -13.89 4.03
CA LYS A 91 -38.88 -13.12 4.69
C LYS A 91 -38.68 -11.64 4.37
N ASN A 92 -39.74 -10.97 3.93
CA ASN A 92 -39.77 -9.53 3.65
C ASN A 92 -38.79 -9.05 2.56
N ALA A 93 -38.26 -9.95 1.72
CA ALA A 93 -37.35 -9.64 0.62
C ALA A 93 -37.49 -10.65 -0.52
N ALA A 94 -37.11 -10.28 -1.74
CA ALA A 94 -37.14 -11.17 -2.90
C ALA A 94 -35.98 -12.17 -2.94
N ASN A 95 -34.83 -11.81 -2.36
CA ASN A 95 -33.63 -12.64 -2.32
C ASN A 95 -32.76 -12.33 -1.07
N PRO A 96 -31.73 -13.15 -0.78
CA PRO A 96 -30.88 -12.98 0.40
C PRO A 96 -30.11 -11.65 0.43
N TYR A 97 -29.69 -11.12 -0.72
CA TYR A 97 -28.98 -9.83 -0.77
C TYR A 97 -29.87 -8.67 -0.34
N GLN A 98 -31.10 -8.62 -0.84
CA GLN A 98 -32.08 -7.61 -0.43
C GLN A 98 -32.47 -7.78 1.05
N ALA A 99 -32.58 -9.01 1.55
CA ALA A 99 -32.81 -9.28 2.96
C ALA A 99 -31.68 -8.71 3.83
N PHE A 100 -30.42 -8.91 3.41
CA PHE A 100 -29.25 -8.34 4.09
C PHE A 100 -29.28 -6.81 4.13
N GLN A 101 -29.60 -6.13 3.02
CA GLN A 101 -29.64 -4.66 3.01
C GLN A 101 -30.65 -4.10 4.03
N LEU A 102 -31.85 -4.69 4.11
CA LEU A 102 -32.85 -4.31 5.12
C LEU A 102 -32.37 -4.60 6.55
N GLN A 103 -31.75 -5.77 6.77
CA GLN A 103 -31.24 -6.18 8.09
C GLN A 103 -30.06 -5.32 8.55
N LYS A 104 -29.19 -4.89 7.63
CA LYS A 104 -28.03 -4.04 7.91
C LYS A 104 -28.44 -2.70 8.50
N GLU A 105 -29.40 -2.02 7.88
CA GLU A 105 -29.92 -0.74 8.37
C GLU A 105 -30.57 -0.87 9.75
N ALA A 106 -31.38 -1.91 9.93
CA ALA A 106 -32.08 -2.17 11.18
C ALA A 106 -31.12 -2.56 12.32
N LEU A 107 -30.07 -3.35 12.04
CA LEU A 107 -29.02 -3.66 13.00
C LEU A 107 -28.22 -2.42 13.37
N ALA A 108 -27.89 -1.56 12.40
CA ALA A 108 -27.17 -0.32 12.68
C ALA A 108 -27.98 0.59 13.62
N ALA A 109 -29.28 0.71 13.39
CA ALA A 109 -30.17 1.45 14.29
C ALA A 109 -30.24 0.83 15.71
N PHE A 110 -30.21 -0.50 15.82
CA PHE A 110 -30.20 -1.21 17.11
C PHE A 110 -28.90 -0.99 17.89
N LEU A 111 -27.74 -0.97 17.23
CA LEU A 111 -26.44 -0.87 17.88
C LEU A 111 -25.98 0.57 18.17
N ARG A 112 -26.45 1.58 17.43
CA ARG A 112 -26.11 3.01 17.62
C ARG A 112 -26.25 3.55 19.06
N PRO A 113 -27.24 3.15 19.88
CA PRO A 113 -27.33 3.59 21.27
C PRO A 113 -26.25 2.98 22.18
N HIS A 114 -25.65 1.86 21.76
CA HIS A 114 -24.70 1.07 22.54
C HIS A 114 -23.26 1.25 22.08
N LEU A 115 -23.04 1.66 20.83
CA LEU A 115 -21.74 1.83 20.20
C LEU A 115 -21.59 3.23 19.61
N THR A 116 -20.46 3.89 19.89
CA THR A 116 -20.11 5.16 19.24
C THR A 116 -19.58 4.92 17.82
N ALA A 117 -19.59 5.97 16.99
CA ALA A 117 -19.02 5.89 15.64
C ALA A 117 -17.51 5.57 15.63
N ASP A 118 -16.81 5.91 16.72
CA ASP A 118 -15.39 5.61 16.91
C ASP A 118 -15.15 4.15 17.32
N GLN A 119 -16.11 3.51 18.02
CA GLN A 119 -16.02 2.11 18.46
C GLN A 119 -16.39 1.12 17.35
N ALA A 120 -17.38 1.47 16.53
CA ALA A 120 -17.76 0.66 15.38
C ALA A 120 -18.48 1.49 14.33
N ASN A 121 -17.88 1.64 13.15
CA ASN A 121 -18.62 2.12 12.00
C ASN A 121 -19.52 1.02 11.44
N LEU A 122 -20.80 1.07 11.83
CA LEU A 122 -21.81 0.06 11.47
C LEU A 122 -22.12 -0.01 9.96
N ASN A 123 -21.64 0.95 9.15
CA ASN A 123 -21.70 0.86 7.69
C ASN A 123 -20.85 -0.30 7.14
N PHE A 124 -19.88 -0.80 7.89
CA PHE A 124 -19.02 -1.94 7.54
C PHE A 124 -19.58 -3.29 8.01
N THR A 125 -20.82 -3.30 8.49
CA THR A 125 -21.55 -4.54 8.74
C THR A 125 -21.62 -5.39 7.47
N THR A 126 -21.10 -6.61 7.57
CA THR A 126 -20.96 -7.54 6.46
C THR A 126 -22.05 -8.61 6.51
N GLY A 127 -22.59 -9.00 5.36
CA GLY A 127 -23.52 -10.11 5.22
C GLY A 127 -22.79 -11.37 4.78
N LEU A 128 -23.04 -12.49 5.43
CA LEU A 128 -22.53 -13.80 5.02
C LEU A 128 -23.71 -14.77 4.89
N LEU A 129 -23.97 -15.22 3.66
CA LEU A 129 -24.88 -16.32 3.42
C LEU A 129 -24.14 -17.63 3.67
N LEU A 130 -24.54 -18.31 4.73
CA LEU A 130 -23.97 -19.57 5.17
C LEU A 130 -24.90 -20.71 4.76
N PHE A 131 -24.40 -21.58 3.88
CA PHE A 131 -25.09 -22.81 3.52
C PHE A 131 -24.76 -23.94 4.50
N GLY A 132 -25.75 -24.73 4.89
CA GLY A 132 -25.58 -25.89 5.78
C GLY A 132 -24.87 -27.06 5.11
N GLU A 133 -24.91 -27.11 3.77
CA GLU A 133 -24.23 -28.08 2.93
C GLU A 133 -23.50 -27.37 1.78
N PRO A 134 -22.49 -27.99 1.15
CA PRO A 134 -21.74 -27.35 0.08
C PRO A 134 -22.60 -26.92 -1.12
N VAL A 135 -22.27 -25.78 -1.71
CA VAL A 135 -22.94 -25.20 -2.87
C VAL A 135 -21.98 -25.03 -4.04
N THR A 136 -22.49 -25.26 -5.25
CA THR A 136 -21.82 -24.95 -6.51
C THR A 136 -22.49 -23.75 -7.18
N PHE A 137 -21.68 -22.84 -7.72
CA PHE A 137 -22.16 -21.63 -8.38
C PHE A 137 -22.08 -21.78 -9.90
N SER A 138 -23.06 -21.25 -10.61
CA SER A 138 -22.94 -21.06 -12.06
C SER A 138 -22.06 -19.83 -12.36
N PRO A 139 -21.37 -19.76 -13.51
CA PRO A 139 -20.53 -18.61 -13.87
C PRO A 139 -21.25 -17.26 -13.84
N GLU A 140 -22.56 -17.26 -14.05
CA GLU A 140 -23.42 -16.07 -14.01
C GLU A 140 -23.54 -15.47 -12.60
N VAL A 141 -23.28 -16.26 -11.56
CA VAL A 141 -23.32 -15.81 -10.16
C VAL A 141 -22.21 -14.80 -9.88
N GLU A 142 -20.97 -15.12 -10.27
CA GLU A 142 -19.82 -14.24 -10.06
C GLU A 142 -19.94 -12.95 -10.89
N ALA A 143 -20.33 -13.09 -12.17
CA ALA A 143 -20.56 -11.94 -13.04
C ALA A 143 -21.70 -11.03 -12.54
N GLY A 144 -22.79 -11.64 -12.02
CA GLY A 144 -23.92 -10.92 -11.43
C GLY A 144 -23.55 -10.20 -10.13
N MET A 145 -22.69 -10.80 -9.30
CA MET A 145 -22.17 -10.16 -8.09
C MET A 145 -21.26 -8.98 -8.40
N SER A 146 -20.34 -9.10 -9.36
CA SER A 146 -19.45 -8.01 -9.74
C SER A 146 -20.16 -6.83 -10.41
N ALA A 147 -21.32 -7.08 -11.03
CA ALA A 147 -22.07 -6.06 -11.76
C ALA A 147 -22.94 -5.15 -10.86
N VAL A 148 -23.21 -5.54 -9.61
CA VAL A 148 -24.09 -4.79 -8.70
C VAL A 148 -23.26 -3.96 -7.72
N PRO A 149 -23.34 -2.62 -7.77
CA PRO A 149 -22.66 -1.75 -6.80
C PRO A 149 -23.07 -2.07 -5.36
N GLY A 150 -22.09 -2.19 -4.45
CA GLY A 150 -22.34 -2.49 -3.04
C GLY A 150 -22.51 -3.98 -2.68
N SER A 151 -22.38 -4.90 -3.64
CA SER A 151 -22.33 -6.35 -3.40
C SER A 151 -21.11 -6.79 -2.59
N GLY A 152 -20.05 -5.97 -2.55
CA GLY A 152 -18.79 -6.27 -1.84
C GLY A 152 -18.94 -6.48 -0.33
N SER A 153 -20.04 -6.01 0.27
CA SER A 153 -20.37 -6.24 1.68
C SER A 153 -21.21 -7.50 1.92
N PHE A 154 -21.51 -8.29 0.88
CA PHE A 154 -22.29 -9.51 0.95
C PHE A 154 -21.53 -10.68 0.33
N HIS A 155 -21.28 -11.72 1.11
CA HIS A 155 -20.49 -12.87 0.69
C HIS A 155 -21.29 -14.17 0.72
N LEU A 156 -20.92 -15.05 -0.20
CA LEU A 156 -21.44 -16.41 -0.28
C LEU A 156 -20.35 -17.38 0.21
N LEU A 157 -20.68 -18.28 1.13
CA LEU A 157 -19.75 -19.33 1.53
C LEU A 157 -20.15 -20.67 0.91
N ALA A 158 -19.43 -21.08 -0.13
CA ALA A 158 -19.67 -22.36 -0.83
C ALA A 158 -19.48 -23.60 0.06
N ASP A 159 -18.59 -23.52 1.05
CA ASP A 159 -18.20 -24.65 1.90
C ASP A 159 -18.19 -24.23 3.37
N PRO A 160 -19.12 -24.76 4.21
CA PRO A 160 -19.22 -24.39 5.61
C PRO A 160 -17.96 -24.72 6.43
N ALA A 161 -17.14 -25.69 5.99
CA ALA A 161 -15.87 -26.01 6.67
C ALA A 161 -14.86 -24.85 6.66
N ARG A 162 -15.06 -23.88 5.76
CA ARG A 162 -14.21 -22.68 5.64
C ARG A 162 -14.73 -21.51 6.45
N PHE A 163 -15.77 -21.69 7.26
CA PHE A 163 -16.48 -20.61 7.96
C PHE A 163 -15.57 -19.74 8.83
N THR A 164 -14.80 -20.30 9.76
CA THR A 164 -13.91 -19.53 10.65
C THR A 164 -12.80 -18.81 9.89
N ARG A 165 -12.19 -19.48 8.90
CA ARG A 165 -11.21 -18.87 8.00
C ARG A 165 -11.80 -17.75 7.16
N ARG A 166 -13.05 -17.89 6.71
CA ARG A 166 -13.73 -16.81 5.99
C ARG A 166 -14.03 -15.66 6.92
N LEU A 167 -14.51 -15.95 8.13
CA LEU A 167 -14.81 -14.96 9.15
C LEU A 167 -13.59 -14.11 9.53
N SER A 168 -12.39 -14.70 9.63
CA SER A 168 -11.15 -13.95 9.85
C SER A 168 -10.75 -13.05 8.68
N GLN A 169 -11.19 -13.36 7.45
CA GLN A 169 -10.99 -12.51 6.26
C GLN A 169 -12.03 -11.39 6.15
N LEU A 170 -13.13 -11.46 6.92
CA LEU A 170 -14.15 -10.41 7.01
C LEU A 170 -13.83 -9.42 8.14
N ALA A 171 -12.65 -9.51 8.76
CA ALA A 171 -12.19 -8.54 9.73
C ALA A 171 -11.79 -7.25 9.01
N THR A 172 -12.41 -6.15 9.41
CA THR A 172 -12.24 -4.83 8.85
C THR A 172 -11.91 -3.84 9.98
N PRO A 173 -10.94 -2.95 9.76
CA PRO A 173 -10.40 -2.13 10.83
C PRO A 173 -11.35 -1.07 11.40
N GLU A 174 -12.47 -0.83 10.73
CA GLU A 174 -13.49 0.17 11.02
C GLU A 174 -14.38 -0.21 12.22
N ILE A 175 -14.23 -1.43 12.71
CA ILE A 175 -14.94 -1.98 13.87
C ILE A 175 -13.91 -2.15 15.00
N ASP A 176 -13.47 -1.04 15.60
CA ASP A 176 -12.46 -1.03 16.65
C ASP A 176 -13.07 -1.28 18.04
N LEU A 177 -13.67 -2.46 18.23
CA LEU A 177 -14.18 -2.91 19.52
C LEU A 177 -13.08 -3.60 20.31
N SER A 178 -12.59 -2.94 21.36
CA SER A 178 -11.68 -3.60 22.28
C SER A 178 -12.36 -4.76 23.02
N ALA A 179 -11.58 -5.73 23.51
CA ALA A 179 -12.07 -6.82 24.34
C ALA A 179 -12.91 -6.33 25.55
N VAL A 180 -12.52 -5.20 26.14
CA VAL A 180 -13.23 -4.59 27.28
C VAL A 180 -14.58 -4.03 26.85
N GLU A 181 -14.64 -3.31 25.73
CA GLU A 181 -15.87 -2.74 25.20
C GLU A 181 -16.84 -3.81 24.70
N LEU A 182 -16.33 -4.87 24.09
CA LEU A 182 -17.14 -6.02 23.68
C LEU A 182 -17.71 -6.75 24.89
N THR A 183 -16.92 -6.91 25.96
CA THR A 183 -17.41 -7.46 27.24
C THR A 183 -18.47 -6.55 27.86
N GLN A 184 -18.29 -5.22 27.80
CA GLN A 184 -19.27 -4.25 28.28
C GLN A 184 -20.57 -4.30 27.45
N LEU A 185 -20.46 -4.39 26.12
CA LEU A 185 -21.58 -4.56 25.20
C LEU A 185 -22.32 -5.88 25.45
N ALA A 186 -21.56 -6.97 25.65
CA ALA A 186 -22.10 -8.26 26.03
C ALA A 186 -22.93 -8.13 27.32
N HIS A 187 -22.41 -7.47 28.34
CA HIS A 187 -23.15 -7.25 29.59
C HIS A 187 -24.40 -6.35 29.41
N THR A 188 -24.33 -5.28 28.61
CA THR A 188 -25.50 -4.40 28.37
C THR A 188 -26.60 -5.12 27.60
N LEU A 189 -26.24 -6.03 26.70
CA LEU A 189 -27.18 -6.86 25.93
C LEU A 189 -27.61 -8.14 26.67
N GLY A 190 -27.13 -8.39 27.88
CA GLY A 190 -27.48 -9.57 28.67
C GLY A 190 -26.81 -10.87 28.23
N ALA A 191 -25.69 -10.77 27.50
CA ALA A 191 -24.89 -11.91 27.05
C ALA A 191 -24.08 -12.53 28.18
N ALA A 192 -24.07 -13.86 28.20
CA ALA A 192 -23.27 -14.64 29.13
C ALA A 192 -22.07 -15.26 28.39
N PRO A 193 -20.91 -15.44 29.05
CA PRO A 193 -19.80 -16.20 28.47
C PRO A 193 -20.25 -17.64 28.21
N ALA A 194 -20.09 -18.10 26.97
CA ALA A 194 -20.36 -19.46 26.55
C ALA A 194 -19.42 -20.40 27.32
N THR A 195 -19.97 -21.09 28.31
CA THR A 195 -19.20 -22.01 29.15
C THR A 195 -18.82 -23.25 28.34
N ILE A 196 -17.62 -23.79 28.57
CA ILE A 196 -17.23 -25.10 28.07
C ILE A 196 -18.20 -26.11 28.67
N SER A 197 -19.19 -26.53 27.89
CA SER A 197 -20.01 -27.69 28.25
C SER A 197 -19.18 -28.92 27.94
N ALA A 198 -18.29 -29.28 28.88
CA ALA A 198 -17.87 -30.66 29.02
C ALA A 198 -19.16 -31.44 29.32
N GLY A 199 -19.57 -32.27 28.36
CA GLY A 199 -20.95 -32.73 28.25
C GLY A 199 -21.53 -33.31 29.53
N SER A 200 -22.82 -33.07 29.74
CA SER A 200 -23.74 -33.92 30.50
C SER A 200 -25.17 -33.46 30.20
N SER A 201 -26.03 -34.40 29.81
CA SER A 201 -27.47 -34.20 29.69
C SER A 201 -28.13 -33.92 31.07
N PRO A 202 -29.45 -33.64 31.12
CA PRO A 202 -30.03 -32.46 31.76
C PRO A 202 -30.44 -32.68 33.23
N THR A 203 -30.53 -31.61 34.03
CA THR A 203 -31.56 -31.47 35.09
C THR A 203 -31.69 -30.02 35.57
N GLU A 204 -32.95 -29.57 35.74
CA GLU A 204 -33.55 -28.64 36.73
C GLU A 204 -32.65 -27.73 37.60
N ALA A 205 -33.05 -26.59 38.15
CA ALA A 205 -34.14 -25.62 38.05
C ALA A 205 -33.84 -24.56 39.15
N GLU A 206 -34.46 -23.38 39.06
CA GLU A 206 -34.74 -22.42 40.16
C GLU A 206 -33.71 -21.38 40.65
N ALA A 207 -34.11 -20.11 40.40
CA ALA A 207 -34.30 -19.01 41.36
C ALA A 207 -33.14 -18.05 41.78
N THR A 208 -33.35 -16.79 41.41
CA THR A 208 -32.80 -15.50 41.93
C THR A 208 -33.43 -15.15 43.32
N PRO A 209 -33.20 -13.99 44.00
CA PRO A 209 -32.24 -12.87 43.77
C PRO A 209 -31.57 -12.30 45.05
N GLY A 210 -30.68 -11.29 44.92
CA GLY A 210 -30.31 -10.43 46.06
C GLY A 210 -29.22 -9.36 45.86
N ASN A 211 -29.67 -8.11 45.67
CA ASN A 211 -29.18 -6.82 46.25
C ASN A 211 -27.85 -6.14 45.84
N THR A 212 -28.01 -4.94 45.25
CA THR A 212 -27.20 -3.68 45.30
C THR A 212 -27.30 -3.01 46.70
N PRO A 213 -26.69 -1.83 47.05
CA PRO A 213 -25.75 -0.92 46.35
C PRO A 213 -24.62 -0.29 47.23
N GLU A 214 -23.70 0.51 46.64
CA GLU A 214 -23.01 1.70 47.25
C GLU A 214 -21.93 2.25 46.27
N GLN A 215 -22.11 3.43 45.66
CA GLN A 215 -21.80 4.83 46.08
C GLN A 215 -20.41 5.35 45.67
N GLU A 216 -20.43 6.44 44.89
CA GLU A 216 -19.31 7.28 44.41
C GLU A 216 -18.54 8.01 45.54
N PRO A 217 -17.38 8.63 45.22
CA PRO A 217 -17.43 10.09 45.06
C PRO A 217 -16.55 10.68 43.91
N ALA A 218 -17.17 11.57 43.13
CA ALA A 218 -16.79 12.94 42.73
C ALA A 218 -15.31 13.44 42.60
N TYR A 219 -14.95 13.80 41.34
CA TYR A 219 -14.20 14.98 40.79
C TYR A 219 -12.69 15.20 41.10
N PRO A 220 -11.87 15.75 40.16
CA PRO A 220 -12.19 16.93 39.33
C PRO A 220 -11.98 16.83 37.81
N GLU A 221 -12.66 17.76 37.15
CA GLU A 221 -12.50 18.18 35.77
C GLU A 221 -11.02 18.50 35.43
N ASN A 222 -10.69 18.27 34.15
CA ASN A 222 -9.50 18.76 33.43
C ASN A 222 -8.17 18.04 33.71
N ALA A 223 -7.96 16.87 33.10
CA ALA A 223 -6.61 16.32 32.86
C ALA A 223 -6.50 15.25 31.72
N GLY A 224 -7.51 15.09 30.86
CA GLY A 224 -7.52 14.05 29.80
C GLY A 224 -7.17 14.52 28.39
N ASP A 225 -7.21 15.84 28.15
CA ASP A 225 -7.03 16.46 26.83
C ASP A 225 -5.58 16.45 26.32
N PHE A 226 -4.62 16.06 27.16
CA PHE A 226 -3.20 16.09 26.80
C PHE A 226 -2.67 14.75 26.29
N PHE A 227 -3.29 13.62 26.66
CA PHE A 227 -2.87 12.27 26.24
C PHE A 227 -3.72 11.69 25.11
N ARG A 228 -4.91 12.23 24.82
CA ARG A 228 -5.72 11.92 23.62
C ARG A 228 -5.10 12.41 22.31
N GLN A 229 -4.21 13.40 22.37
CA GLN A 229 -3.56 13.97 21.18
C GLN A 229 -2.26 13.28 20.75
N LYS A 230 -1.74 12.33 21.53
CA LYS A 230 -0.41 11.74 21.27
C LYS A 230 -0.38 10.25 20.93
N VAL A 231 -1.52 9.56 20.98
CA VAL A 231 -1.57 8.11 20.66
C VAL A 231 -2.20 7.85 19.28
N ALA A 232 -2.95 8.82 18.73
CA ALA A 232 -3.49 8.82 17.35
C ALA A 232 -2.44 9.06 16.24
N GLN A 233 -1.13 8.93 16.54
CA GLN A 233 -0.05 9.21 15.58
C GLN A 233 0.85 8.01 15.28
N LEU A 234 0.55 6.81 15.79
CA LEU A 234 1.45 5.67 15.61
C LEU A 234 0.94 4.54 14.70
N TRP A 235 -0.30 4.52 14.22
CA TRP A 235 -0.79 3.35 13.45
C TRP A 235 -1.66 3.67 12.24
N SER A 236 -1.25 4.69 11.48
CA SER A 236 -1.74 4.99 10.11
C SER A 236 -0.71 4.56 9.03
N TRP A 237 0.37 3.86 9.45
CA TRP A 237 1.32 3.19 8.56
C TRP A 237 0.70 1.89 8.02
N LEU A 238 -0.08 2.01 6.94
CA LEU A 238 -0.29 1.03 5.85
C LEU A 238 -1.57 1.42 5.11
N GLY A 239 -1.48 2.53 4.38
CA GLY A 239 -2.59 3.07 3.62
C GLY A 239 -3.13 2.14 2.54
N ALA A 240 -4.39 2.37 2.23
CA ALA A 240 -4.86 2.71 0.90
C ALA A 240 -5.90 3.84 1.08
N ASP A 241 -5.82 4.84 0.23
CA ASP A 241 -7.01 5.47 -0.34
C ASP A 241 -7.07 4.90 -1.76
N ASP A 242 -8.28 4.82 -2.32
CA ASP A 242 -8.65 5.31 -3.65
C ASP A 242 -9.98 4.66 -4.09
N ILE A 243 -11.08 5.32 -4.50
CA ILE A 243 -11.63 6.69 -4.31
C ILE A 243 -13.07 6.69 -4.93
N GLU A 244 -13.95 7.61 -4.47
CA GLU A 244 -15.36 7.95 -4.88
C GLU A 244 -16.49 7.12 -4.22
N ASP A 245 -17.29 7.57 -3.24
CA ASP A 245 -17.61 8.88 -2.65
C ASP A 245 -17.48 8.82 -1.11
N VAL A 246 -16.79 9.81 -0.53
CA VAL A 246 -16.81 10.28 0.88
C VAL A 246 -17.37 9.30 1.93
N ASP A 247 -16.50 8.56 2.63
CA ASP A 247 -15.98 8.94 3.96
C ASP A 247 -15.20 7.77 4.58
N ARG A 248 -13.89 8.00 4.77
CA ARG A 248 -13.01 7.48 5.82
C ARG A 248 -13.57 6.32 6.61
N ASN A 249 -13.18 5.10 6.26
CA ASN A 249 -13.03 4.01 7.21
C ASN A 249 -12.44 2.82 6.44
N ALA A 250 -11.12 2.89 6.34
CA ALA A 250 -10.09 1.94 5.93
C ALA A 250 -8.84 2.81 6.17
N TYR A 251 -8.09 2.71 7.26
CA TYR A 251 -7.29 1.57 7.69
C TYR A 251 -7.03 1.67 9.19
N GLN A 252 -7.08 0.53 9.87
CA GLN A 252 -6.52 0.28 11.19
C GLN A 252 -6.31 -1.23 11.43
N THR A 253 -5.06 -1.65 11.20
CA THR A 253 -4.39 -2.82 11.81
C THR A 253 -4.31 -4.10 10.97
N THR A 254 -3.13 -4.28 10.35
CA THR A 254 -2.43 -5.56 10.34
C THR A 254 -0.98 -5.26 10.70
N SER A 255 -0.55 -5.53 11.95
CA SER A 255 0.83 -5.29 12.38
C SER A 255 1.50 -6.45 13.11
N GLY A 256 0.84 -7.61 13.15
CA GLY A 256 1.43 -8.85 13.70
C GLY A 256 1.71 -9.94 12.65
N GLN A 257 0.74 -10.21 11.76
CA GLN A 257 0.89 -11.24 10.71
C GLN A 257 1.65 -10.74 9.48
N THR A 258 1.58 -9.43 9.20
CA THR A 258 2.33 -8.77 8.13
C THR A 258 3.82 -9.05 8.26
N HIS A 259 4.40 -9.02 9.45
CA HIS A 259 5.82 -9.32 9.62
C HIS A 259 6.18 -10.81 9.47
N GLN A 260 5.24 -11.75 9.63
CA GLN A 260 5.51 -13.16 9.34
C GLN A 260 5.28 -13.51 7.87
N GLN A 261 4.28 -12.91 7.22
CA GLN A 261 4.08 -13.01 5.78
C GLN A 261 5.16 -12.28 4.99
N GLU A 262 5.51 -11.04 5.36
CA GLU A 262 6.66 -10.30 4.79
C GLU A 262 7.95 -11.07 5.00
N LYS A 263 8.15 -11.71 6.16
CA LYS A 263 9.32 -12.58 6.37
C LYS A 263 9.31 -13.78 5.42
N GLN A 264 8.17 -14.45 5.24
CA GLN A 264 8.04 -15.57 4.31
C GLN A 264 8.18 -15.13 2.84
N GLU A 265 7.67 -13.95 2.48
CA GLU A 265 7.80 -13.34 1.17
C GLU A 265 9.24 -12.91 0.89
N LEU A 266 9.94 -12.34 1.88
CA LEU A 266 11.38 -12.02 1.78
C LEU A 266 12.24 -13.29 1.69
N GLU A 267 11.88 -14.36 2.39
CA GLU A 267 12.54 -15.66 2.29
C GLU A 267 12.29 -16.32 0.91
N GLN A 268 11.09 -16.21 0.37
CA GLN A 268 10.76 -16.68 -0.98
C GLN A 268 11.46 -15.83 -2.05
N LEU A 269 11.48 -14.50 -1.91
CA LEU A 269 12.18 -13.59 -2.80
C LEU A 269 13.70 -13.84 -2.76
N ARG A 270 14.26 -14.11 -1.58
CA ARG A 270 15.65 -14.54 -1.44
C ARG A 270 15.89 -15.86 -2.19
N ALA A 271 15.01 -16.84 -2.06
CA ALA A 271 15.14 -18.14 -2.72
C ALA A 271 15.04 -18.01 -4.25
N THR A 272 14.15 -17.17 -4.77
CA THR A 272 14.01 -16.91 -6.21
C THR A 272 15.22 -16.14 -6.76
N MET A 273 15.69 -15.10 -6.06
CA MET A 273 16.91 -14.39 -6.46
C MET A 273 18.15 -15.28 -6.43
N GLN A 274 18.28 -16.17 -5.43
CA GLN A 274 19.38 -17.14 -5.37
C GLN A 274 19.30 -18.17 -6.50
N ALA A 275 18.10 -18.63 -6.87
CA ALA A 275 17.91 -19.54 -7.99
C ALA A 275 18.24 -18.88 -9.33
N GLU A 276 17.89 -17.60 -9.50
CA GLU A 276 18.20 -16.85 -10.73
C GLU A 276 19.69 -16.54 -10.85
N LEU A 277 20.34 -16.12 -9.75
CA LEU A 277 21.79 -15.95 -9.72
C LEU A 277 22.53 -17.27 -10.00
N ALA A 278 22.04 -18.39 -9.47
CA ALA A 278 22.61 -19.70 -9.75
C ALA A 278 22.49 -20.09 -11.23
N ARG A 279 21.35 -19.79 -11.87
CA ARG A 279 21.19 -19.98 -13.33
C ARG A 279 22.14 -19.12 -14.14
N GLN A 280 22.32 -17.85 -13.76
CA GLN A 280 23.26 -16.95 -14.44
C GLN A 280 24.70 -17.43 -14.30
N LEU A 281 25.11 -17.86 -13.11
CA LEU A 281 26.44 -18.45 -12.88
C LEU A 281 26.63 -19.72 -13.71
N GLN A 282 25.65 -20.63 -13.76
CA GLN A 282 25.72 -21.82 -14.60
C GLN A 282 25.83 -21.48 -16.10
N ALA A 283 25.14 -20.44 -16.57
CA ALA A 283 25.23 -19.99 -17.96
C ALA A 283 26.61 -19.38 -18.27
N MET A 284 27.21 -18.65 -17.32
CA MET A 284 28.57 -18.12 -17.46
C MET A 284 29.63 -19.22 -17.42
N GLU A 285 29.50 -20.19 -16.51
CA GLU A 285 30.38 -21.37 -16.45
C GLU A 285 30.30 -22.20 -17.73
N ALA A 286 29.10 -22.38 -18.30
CA ALA A 286 28.94 -23.06 -19.58
C ALA A 286 29.68 -22.35 -20.73
N ARG A 287 29.61 -21.01 -20.77
CA ARG A 287 30.35 -20.19 -21.74
C ARG A 287 31.86 -20.26 -21.52
N ASP A 288 32.32 -20.39 -20.29
CA ASP A 288 33.75 -20.54 -19.97
C ASP A 288 34.27 -21.91 -20.45
N VAL A 289 33.49 -22.98 -20.24
CA VAL A 289 33.81 -24.32 -20.76
C VAL A 289 33.86 -24.33 -22.29
N GLU A 290 32.93 -23.67 -22.98
CA GLU A 290 32.93 -23.55 -24.44
C GLU A 290 34.19 -22.81 -24.95
N ARG A 291 34.61 -21.74 -24.26
CA ARG A 291 35.83 -21.00 -24.61
C ARG A 291 37.11 -21.77 -24.28
N GLU A 292 37.16 -22.54 -23.20
CA GLU A 292 38.30 -23.41 -22.92
C GLU A 292 38.50 -24.46 -24.03
N GLN A 293 37.39 -24.97 -24.57
CA GLN A 293 37.43 -25.87 -25.73
C GLN A 293 37.91 -25.17 -26.99
N SER A 294 37.51 -23.91 -27.25
CA SER A 294 37.99 -23.13 -28.40
C SER A 294 39.49 -22.83 -28.28
N ILE A 295 39.97 -22.42 -27.11
CA ILE A 295 41.39 -22.17 -26.81
C ILE A 295 42.22 -23.45 -26.98
N ALA A 296 41.72 -24.60 -26.51
CA ALA A 296 42.39 -25.89 -26.68
C ALA A 296 42.49 -26.29 -28.17
N GLN A 297 41.45 -26.05 -28.96
CA GLN A 297 41.47 -26.30 -30.41
C GLN A 297 42.45 -25.37 -31.14
N LEU A 298 42.46 -24.07 -30.80
CA LEU A 298 43.40 -23.10 -31.37
C LEU A 298 44.86 -23.45 -31.02
N ARG A 299 45.14 -23.92 -29.80
CA ARG A 299 46.46 -24.43 -29.40
C ARG A 299 46.86 -25.68 -30.19
N ALA A 300 45.94 -26.61 -30.42
CA ALA A 300 46.19 -27.81 -31.21
C ALA A 300 46.47 -27.49 -32.69
N GLN A 301 45.78 -26.49 -33.26
CA GLN A 301 46.02 -25.98 -34.61
C GLN A 301 47.39 -25.28 -34.72
N LEU A 302 47.74 -24.45 -33.72
CA LEU A 302 49.04 -23.78 -33.66
C LEU A 302 50.21 -24.78 -33.57
N ALA A 303 50.03 -25.90 -32.88
CA ALA A 303 51.03 -26.96 -32.77
C ALA A 303 51.28 -27.70 -34.11
N GLN A 304 50.32 -27.67 -35.03
CA GLN A 304 50.40 -28.30 -36.35
C GLN A 304 50.88 -27.33 -37.45
N ALA A 305 50.88 -26.02 -37.18
CA ALA A 305 51.27 -24.99 -38.14
C ALA A 305 52.80 -24.76 -38.16
N PRO A 306 53.44 -24.64 -39.33
CA PRO A 306 54.88 -24.36 -39.44
C PRO A 306 55.23 -22.95 -38.91
N ALA A 307 56.28 -22.87 -38.07
CA ALA A 307 56.58 -21.72 -37.19
C ALA A 307 56.85 -20.35 -37.86
N VAL A 308 56.90 -20.27 -39.20
CA VAL A 308 57.27 -19.07 -39.97
C VAL A 308 56.13 -18.59 -40.90
N ALA A 309 54.97 -19.25 -40.90
CA ALA A 309 53.83 -18.87 -41.74
C ALA A 309 53.02 -17.69 -41.13
N PRO A 310 52.46 -16.79 -41.96
CA PRO A 310 51.58 -15.69 -41.49
C PRO A 310 50.32 -16.20 -40.78
N GLU A 311 49.90 -17.43 -41.07
CA GLU A 311 48.81 -18.15 -40.38
C GLU A 311 49.14 -18.43 -38.90
N ALA A 312 50.41 -18.69 -38.56
CA ALA A 312 50.80 -18.86 -37.15
C ALA A 312 50.76 -17.55 -36.35
N ALA A 313 50.91 -16.40 -37.02
CA ALA A 313 50.81 -15.09 -36.38
C ALA A 313 49.35 -14.70 -36.09
N THR A 314 48.43 -14.99 -37.01
CA THR A 314 46.99 -14.73 -36.83
C THR A 314 46.38 -15.62 -35.74
N ILE A 315 46.73 -16.92 -35.71
CA ILE A 315 46.29 -17.83 -34.64
C ILE A 315 46.82 -17.39 -33.27
N ARG A 316 48.06 -16.88 -33.18
CA ARG A 316 48.61 -16.32 -31.92
C ARG A 316 47.86 -15.07 -31.46
N GLN A 317 47.46 -14.22 -32.39
CA GLN A 317 46.68 -13.01 -32.08
C GLN A 317 45.28 -13.37 -31.59
N GLN A 318 44.59 -14.29 -32.26
CA GLN A 318 43.28 -14.80 -31.82
C GLN A 318 43.36 -15.46 -30.45
N LEU A 319 44.39 -16.28 -30.21
CA LEU A 319 44.62 -16.89 -28.90
C LEU A 319 44.86 -15.84 -27.80
N ALA A 320 45.55 -14.73 -28.12
CA ALA A 320 45.77 -13.64 -27.17
C ALA A 320 44.46 -12.90 -26.84
N THR A 321 43.62 -12.63 -27.85
CA THR A 321 42.30 -12.02 -27.65
C THR A 321 41.39 -12.92 -26.82
N GLU A 322 41.29 -14.21 -27.15
CA GLU A 322 40.48 -15.18 -26.41
C GLU A 322 40.95 -15.35 -24.95
N ASN A 323 42.26 -15.35 -24.69
CA ASN A 323 42.78 -15.37 -23.32
C ASN A 323 42.43 -14.08 -22.55
N GLN A 324 42.51 -12.91 -23.20
CA GLN A 324 42.18 -11.63 -22.57
C GLN A 324 40.68 -11.53 -22.25
N GLU A 325 39.82 -12.00 -23.13
CA GLU A 325 38.37 -12.04 -22.91
C GLU A 325 37.98 -13.07 -21.83
N LYS A 326 38.70 -14.20 -21.74
CA LYS A 326 38.55 -15.15 -20.64
C LYS A 326 38.90 -14.51 -19.29
N GLU A 327 40.04 -13.82 -19.21
CA GLU A 327 40.44 -13.12 -17.98
C GLU A 327 39.40 -12.08 -17.55
N ALA A 328 38.86 -11.29 -18.50
CA ALA A 328 37.81 -10.32 -18.22
C ALA A 328 36.51 -10.96 -17.73
N LEU A 329 36.12 -12.12 -18.29
CA LEU A 329 34.94 -12.86 -17.85
C LEU A 329 35.13 -13.46 -16.45
N GLU A 330 36.31 -14.03 -16.15
CA GLU A 330 36.63 -14.55 -14.82
C GLU A 330 36.66 -13.44 -13.75
N GLU A 331 37.09 -12.23 -14.12
CA GLU A 331 37.02 -11.04 -13.25
C GLU A 331 35.58 -10.58 -13.03
N ALA A 332 34.74 -10.58 -14.07
CA ALA A 332 33.32 -10.24 -13.95
C ALA A 332 32.56 -11.23 -13.05
N ILE A 333 32.82 -12.53 -13.20
CA ILE A 333 32.25 -13.57 -12.33
C ILE A 333 32.70 -13.36 -10.87
N ARG A 334 33.99 -13.11 -10.64
CA ARG A 334 34.51 -12.82 -9.29
C ARG A 334 33.91 -11.56 -8.68
N ALA A 335 33.75 -10.50 -9.47
CA ALA A 335 33.12 -9.26 -9.02
C ALA A 335 31.65 -9.47 -8.64
N SER A 336 30.89 -10.17 -9.49
CA SER A 336 29.49 -10.52 -9.23
C SER A 336 29.32 -11.39 -7.97
N GLN A 337 30.19 -12.37 -7.77
CA GLN A 337 30.20 -13.19 -6.55
C GLN A 337 30.54 -12.38 -5.30
N ALA A 338 31.51 -11.48 -5.37
CA ALA A 338 31.89 -10.60 -4.27
C ALA A 338 30.76 -9.62 -3.90
N GLU A 339 30.07 -9.07 -4.90
CA GLU A 339 28.93 -8.18 -4.69
C GLU A 339 27.74 -8.93 -4.06
N SER A 340 27.41 -10.12 -4.57
CA SER A 340 26.37 -10.97 -3.99
C SER A 340 26.69 -11.36 -2.54
N ALA A 341 27.96 -11.69 -2.25
CA ALA A 341 28.41 -11.97 -0.88
C ALA A 341 28.27 -10.74 0.03
N ALA A 342 28.61 -9.54 -0.46
CA ALA A 342 28.46 -8.29 0.28
C ALA A 342 26.98 -7.96 0.56
N ARG A 343 26.09 -8.13 -0.43
CA ARG A 343 24.64 -7.96 -0.27
C ARG A 343 24.07 -8.95 0.75
N ASN A 344 24.48 -10.21 0.70
CA ASN A 344 24.07 -11.23 1.66
C ASN A 344 24.55 -10.90 3.09
N GLN A 345 25.80 -10.45 3.25
CA GLN A 345 26.32 -10.00 4.55
C GLN A 345 25.56 -8.78 5.10
N ALA A 346 25.19 -7.84 4.24
CA ALA A 346 24.40 -6.67 4.62
C ALA A 346 22.97 -7.06 5.04
N LEU A 347 22.36 -8.02 4.36
CA LEU A 347 21.06 -8.59 4.75
C LEU A 347 21.14 -9.33 6.08
N ASP A 348 22.16 -10.17 6.29
CA ASP A 348 22.37 -10.87 7.56
C ASP A 348 22.65 -9.88 8.72
N ALA A 349 23.30 -8.75 8.45
CA ALA A 349 23.47 -7.67 9.43
C ALA A 349 22.13 -7.01 9.78
N LYS A 350 21.27 -6.73 8.79
CA LYS A 350 19.92 -6.19 9.04
C LYS A 350 19.04 -7.16 9.81
N ILE A 351 19.09 -8.46 9.49
CA ILE A 351 18.31 -9.50 10.21
C ILE A 351 18.75 -9.57 11.67
N ARG A 352 20.07 -9.58 11.95
CA ARG A 352 20.57 -9.54 13.33
C ARG A 352 20.17 -8.26 14.07
N GLN A 353 20.18 -7.12 13.38
CA GLN A 353 19.73 -5.86 13.97
C GLN A 353 18.24 -5.91 14.34
N LEU A 354 17.39 -6.52 13.49
CA LEU A 354 15.98 -6.74 13.78
C LEU A 354 15.77 -7.72 14.93
N GLU A 355 16.54 -8.81 14.99
CA GLU A 355 16.53 -9.77 16.10
C GLU A 355 16.95 -9.11 17.42
N GLU A 356 17.98 -8.27 17.41
CA GLU A 356 18.42 -7.48 18.56
C GLU A 356 17.35 -6.46 19.01
N GLN A 357 16.65 -5.81 18.06
CA GLN A 357 15.55 -4.90 18.38
C GLN A 357 14.35 -5.63 18.99
N ILE A 358 13.98 -6.79 18.47
CA ILE A 358 12.92 -7.65 19.03
C ILE A 358 13.31 -8.13 20.44
N GLN A 359 14.58 -8.50 20.64
CA GLN A 359 15.07 -8.96 21.94
C GLN A 359 15.22 -7.81 22.96
N GLN A 360 15.55 -6.59 22.52
CA GLN A 360 15.54 -5.39 23.34
C GLN A 360 14.13 -4.96 23.74
N GLN A 361 13.14 -5.10 22.86
CA GLN A 361 11.73 -4.84 23.20
C GLN A 361 11.17 -5.87 24.19
N SER A 362 11.50 -7.16 24.00
CA SER A 362 11.07 -8.22 24.93
C SER A 362 11.76 -8.15 26.30
N SER A 363 13.04 -7.72 26.35
CA SER A 363 13.75 -7.51 27.61
C SER A 363 13.38 -6.18 28.30
N ALA A 364 13.07 -5.12 27.56
CA ALA A 364 12.53 -3.87 28.10
C ALA A 364 11.15 -4.08 28.77
N ALA A 365 10.31 -4.98 28.22
CA ALA A 365 9.07 -5.40 28.86
C ALA A 365 9.29 -6.15 30.19
N SER A 366 10.44 -6.83 30.36
CA SER A 366 10.80 -7.54 31.60
C SER A 366 11.53 -6.68 32.64
N GLN A 367 12.21 -5.59 32.22
CA GLN A 367 12.95 -4.68 33.11
C GLN A 367 12.11 -3.51 33.65
N LEU A 368 10.93 -3.24 33.08
CA LEU A 368 10.01 -2.20 33.57
C LEU A 368 9.19 -2.59 34.82
N LYS A 369 9.55 -3.68 35.51
CA LYS A 369 9.04 -4.05 36.85
C LYS A 369 9.97 -3.71 38.01
N GLY A 370 11.13 -3.07 37.77
CA GLY A 370 11.99 -2.67 38.87
C GLY A 370 13.03 -1.64 38.45
N LEU A 371 12.75 -0.35 38.71
CA LEU A 371 13.64 0.58 39.43
C LEU A 371 13.12 2.02 39.28
N VAL A 372 12.55 2.51 40.37
CA VAL A 372 12.32 3.92 40.67
C VAL A 372 13.62 4.52 41.21
N GLY A 373 14.06 5.69 40.71
CA GLY A 373 15.08 6.49 41.38
C GLY A 373 15.70 7.62 40.53
N PRO A 374 15.78 8.89 41.00
CA PRO A 374 16.03 10.07 40.16
C PRO A 374 17.47 10.66 40.28
N GLY A 375 17.99 11.29 39.21
CA GLY A 375 19.24 12.06 39.32
C GLY A 375 19.85 12.68 38.04
N PHE A 376 19.55 13.97 37.83
CA PHE A 376 20.42 15.06 37.31
C PHE A 376 21.21 14.97 35.96
N ARG A 377 20.78 15.85 35.04
CA ARG A 377 21.50 17.03 34.43
C ARG A 377 22.81 16.87 33.61
N ARG A 378 22.73 17.46 32.40
CA ARG A 378 23.56 18.53 31.73
C ARG A 378 24.42 18.18 30.49
N VAL A 379 24.06 18.87 29.39
CA VAL A 379 24.88 19.80 28.54
C VAL A 379 25.87 19.23 27.51
N ARG A 380 25.42 19.31 26.23
CA ARG A 380 25.94 20.10 25.08
C ARG A 380 27.36 19.84 24.51
N ALA A 381 27.35 19.82 23.17
CA ALA A 381 28.36 20.25 22.18
C ALA A 381 29.31 19.17 21.63
N TRP A 382 29.30 18.98 20.30
CA TRP A 382 30.41 19.43 19.44
C TRP A 382 30.07 19.35 17.94
N ARG A 383 30.78 20.18 17.17
CA ARG A 383 30.59 20.51 15.76
C ARG A 383 31.90 20.19 15.03
N ARG A 384 31.81 19.78 13.75
CA ARG A 384 32.84 19.82 12.68
C ARG A 384 34.09 18.93 12.83
N ARG A 385 34.37 18.13 11.78
CA ARG A 385 35.51 18.32 10.85
C ARG A 385 35.59 17.18 9.81
N LEU A 386 35.56 17.55 8.53
CA LEU A 386 36.29 16.88 7.44
C LEU A 386 37.78 17.23 7.54
N PRO A 387 38.68 16.41 6.97
CA PRO A 387 39.49 16.92 5.87
C PRO A 387 39.73 15.95 4.70
N ARG A 388 39.94 16.58 3.53
CA ARG A 388 40.43 16.06 2.24
C ARG A 388 41.94 15.75 2.25
N VAL A 389 42.41 15.03 1.23
CA VAL A 389 43.68 15.11 0.42
C VAL A 389 43.97 13.69 -0.10
N GLY A 390 44.38 13.37 -1.33
CA GLY A 390 44.73 14.08 -2.59
C GLY A 390 45.33 13.02 -3.55
N VAL A 391 44.99 12.94 -4.84
CA VAL A 391 45.48 13.69 -6.04
C VAL A 391 46.61 12.97 -6.82
N ALA A 392 46.32 12.80 -8.14
CA ALA A 392 47.19 12.76 -9.35
C ALA A 392 48.12 11.55 -9.59
N ALA A 393 48.42 11.10 -10.82
CA ALA A 393 48.46 11.70 -12.17
C ALA A 393 48.23 10.57 -13.23
N ALA A 394 47.52 10.70 -14.36
CA ALA A 394 47.59 11.61 -15.52
C ALA A 394 48.72 11.32 -16.55
N GLY A 395 48.31 11.01 -17.79
CA GLY A 395 49.05 11.24 -19.05
C GLY A 395 49.60 9.97 -19.73
N VAL A 396 49.47 9.72 -21.04
CA VAL A 396 49.04 10.49 -22.23
C VAL A 396 48.80 9.49 -23.37
N ALA A 397 47.73 9.64 -24.17
CA ALA A 397 47.78 9.41 -25.63
C ALA A 397 46.50 9.93 -26.32
N VAL A 398 46.40 11.26 -26.39
CA VAL A 398 45.57 11.97 -27.37
C VAL A 398 46.33 11.96 -28.70
N VAL A 399 45.83 11.25 -29.73
CA VAL A 399 45.96 11.59 -31.18
C VAL A 399 44.86 10.93 -32.05
N GLY A 400 44.15 9.89 -31.59
CA GLY A 400 43.16 9.19 -32.44
C GLY A 400 41.76 9.81 -32.57
N LEU A 401 41.33 10.63 -31.60
CA LEU A 401 39.93 11.09 -31.50
C LEU A 401 39.67 12.51 -32.02
N SER A 402 40.63 13.11 -32.73
CA SER A 402 40.46 14.42 -33.36
C SER A 402 39.68 14.38 -34.68
N LEU A 403 39.18 13.21 -35.11
CA LEU A 403 38.45 13.04 -36.38
C LEU A 403 37.16 12.20 -36.30
N TRP A 404 36.66 11.91 -35.10
CA TRP A 404 35.29 11.37 -34.92
C TRP A 404 34.39 12.29 -34.06
N GLY A 405 34.99 13.16 -33.24
CA GLY A 405 34.26 14.12 -32.38
C GLY A 405 33.86 15.45 -33.03
N LEU A 406 33.75 15.52 -34.36
CA LEU A 406 33.41 16.76 -35.09
C LEU A 406 32.28 16.60 -36.13
N SER A 407 31.48 15.54 -36.07
CA SER A 407 30.25 15.39 -36.87
C SER A 407 28.94 15.37 -36.07
N HIS A 408 28.96 15.58 -34.75
CA HIS A 408 27.73 15.53 -33.91
C HIS A 408 27.53 16.78 -33.04
N LEU A 409 28.13 17.92 -33.44
CA LEU A 409 27.71 19.21 -32.93
C LEU A 409 26.65 19.74 -33.90
N THR A 410 25.39 19.64 -33.47
CA THR A 410 24.12 19.78 -34.20
C THR A 410 23.66 18.50 -34.92
N ALA A 411 23.49 17.41 -34.18
CA ALA A 411 22.42 16.48 -34.54
C ALA A 411 21.25 16.86 -33.64
N ASP A 412 20.13 17.32 -34.22
CA ASP A 412 18.91 17.50 -33.44
C ASP A 412 18.53 16.17 -32.77
N ALA A 413 18.00 16.24 -31.54
CA ALA A 413 17.57 15.05 -30.82
C ALA A 413 16.58 14.26 -31.70
N PRO A 414 16.70 12.92 -31.78
CA PRO A 414 15.93 12.14 -32.73
C PRO A 414 14.43 12.31 -32.44
N HIS A 415 13.62 12.43 -33.49
CA HIS A 415 12.21 12.81 -33.38
C HIS A 415 11.29 11.59 -33.39
N PRO A 416 10.12 11.66 -32.73
CA PRO A 416 9.13 10.59 -32.74
C PRO A 416 8.77 10.14 -34.16
N PHE A 417 8.92 8.84 -34.42
CA PHE A 417 8.63 8.23 -35.71
C PHE A 417 7.71 7.03 -35.55
N GLN A 418 6.66 6.94 -36.38
CA GLN A 418 5.69 5.86 -36.33
C GLN A 418 5.85 4.90 -37.52
N LYS A 419 5.92 3.60 -37.23
CA LYS A 419 5.96 2.53 -38.24
C LYS A 419 5.12 1.34 -37.79
N ASP A 420 4.27 0.84 -38.69
CA ASP A 420 3.40 -0.33 -38.45
C ASP A 420 2.52 -0.21 -37.18
N GLY A 421 2.13 1.02 -36.82
CA GLY A 421 1.31 1.31 -35.64
C GLY A 421 2.09 1.39 -34.33
N LEU A 422 3.40 1.18 -34.34
CA LEU A 422 4.31 1.34 -33.21
C LEU A 422 5.18 2.58 -33.38
N TRP A 423 5.69 3.08 -32.27
CA TRP A 423 6.51 4.28 -32.18
C TRP A 423 7.97 3.95 -31.85
N GLY A 424 8.87 4.72 -32.45
CA GLY A 424 10.31 4.76 -32.21
C GLY A 424 10.82 6.17 -32.48
N TYR A 425 12.11 6.32 -32.78
CA TYR A 425 12.71 7.62 -33.08
C TYR A 425 13.62 7.56 -34.29
N ALA A 426 13.64 8.64 -35.08
CA ALA A 426 14.45 8.77 -36.29
C ALA A 426 15.24 10.08 -36.26
N ASP A 427 16.37 10.11 -36.97
CA ASP A 427 17.14 11.32 -37.18
C ASP A 427 16.50 12.25 -38.24
N GLU A 428 17.15 13.38 -38.52
CA GLU A 428 16.70 14.36 -39.52
C GLU A 428 16.61 13.78 -40.95
N ASP A 429 17.42 12.77 -41.26
CA ASP A 429 17.44 12.09 -42.56
C ASP A 429 16.32 11.03 -42.66
N GLY A 430 15.62 10.76 -41.55
CA GLY A 430 14.55 9.78 -41.44
C GLY A 430 15.04 8.36 -41.19
N ASP A 431 16.32 8.19 -40.88
CA ASP A 431 16.90 6.92 -40.50
C ASP A 431 16.54 6.59 -39.04
N LEU A 432 16.12 5.35 -38.80
CA LEU A 432 15.68 4.90 -37.47
C LEU A 432 16.86 4.82 -36.51
N VAL A 433 16.87 5.71 -35.51
CA VAL A 433 17.81 5.67 -34.38
C VAL A 433 17.31 4.68 -33.33
N ILE A 434 16.02 4.74 -33.00
CA ILE A 434 15.38 3.85 -32.02
C ILE A 434 14.26 3.08 -32.74
N PRO A 435 14.33 1.74 -32.83
CA PRO A 435 13.33 0.95 -33.55
C PRO A 435 11.91 1.16 -33.02
N ALA A 436 10.94 1.16 -33.93
CA ALA A 436 9.52 1.26 -33.56
C ALA A 436 9.04 0.03 -32.79
N ARG A 437 8.96 0.16 -31.46
CA ARG A 437 8.60 -0.93 -30.53
C ARG A 437 7.69 -0.49 -29.38
N TYR A 438 7.32 0.79 -29.33
CA TYR A 438 6.51 1.37 -28.26
C TYR A 438 5.07 1.64 -28.72
N ASN A 439 4.11 1.56 -27.80
CA ASN A 439 2.71 1.91 -28.07
C ASN A 439 2.52 3.43 -28.21
N SER A 440 3.32 4.22 -27.49
CA SER A 440 3.40 5.68 -27.60
C SER A 440 4.74 6.17 -27.08
N VAL A 441 5.17 7.35 -27.55
CA VAL A 441 6.40 8.01 -27.12
C VAL A 441 6.19 9.52 -27.00
N GLU A 442 6.94 10.18 -26.13
CA GLU A 442 7.01 11.65 -26.03
C GLU A 442 8.31 12.19 -26.68
N GLU A 443 8.43 13.50 -26.86
CA GLU A 443 9.68 14.11 -27.33
C GLU A 443 10.78 14.03 -26.25
N PHE A 444 12.05 14.03 -26.67
CA PHE A 444 13.16 14.12 -25.73
C PHE A 444 13.16 15.48 -25.02
N ASP A 445 13.31 15.45 -23.70
CA ASP A 445 13.51 16.64 -22.91
C ASP A 445 14.92 17.24 -23.12
N ALA A 446 15.17 18.41 -22.53
CA ALA A 446 16.47 19.09 -22.64
C ALA A 446 17.64 18.30 -22.03
N ASN A 447 17.36 17.27 -21.23
CA ASN A 447 18.34 16.39 -20.61
C ASN A 447 18.52 15.07 -21.38
N GLY A 448 17.79 14.86 -22.48
CA GLY A 448 17.91 13.68 -23.33
C GLY A 448 17.07 12.48 -22.87
N HIS A 449 16.04 12.68 -22.05
CA HIS A 449 15.11 11.62 -21.65
C HIS A 449 13.79 11.72 -22.40
N ALA A 450 13.19 10.58 -22.74
CA ALA A 450 11.84 10.54 -23.28
C ALA A 450 10.97 9.47 -22.61
N VAL A 451 9.71 9.84 -22.34
CA VAL A 451 8.71 8.92 -21.81
C VAL A 451 8.24 8.00 -22.93
N VAL A 452 8.26 6.70 -22.68
CA VAL A 452 7.76 5.68 -23.61
C VAL A 452 6.74 4.79 -22.94
N LYS A 453 5.81 4.25 -23.74
CA LYS A 453 4.84 3.25 -23.31
C LYS A 453 5.05 1.93 -24.03
N LYS A 454 5.16 0.84 -23.29
CA LYS A 454 5.32 -0.52 -23.82
C LYS A 454 4.42 -1.47 -23.04
N ASP A 455 3.65 -2.29 -23.76
CA ASP A 455 2.75 -3.30 -23.20
C ASP A 455 1.80 -2.77 -22.11
N GLY A 456 1.42 -1.50 -22.21
CA GLY A 456 0.52 -0.83 -21.26
C GLY A 456 1.22 -0.05 -20.14
N ALA A 457 2.51 -0.26 -19.90
CA ALA A 457 3.30 0.40 -18.86
C ALA A 457 4.20 1.51 -19.41
N TYR A 458 4.55 2.49 -18.58
CA TYR A 458 5.38 3.64 -18.90
C TYR A 458 6.80 3.51 -18.32
N GLY A 459 7.80 4.03 -19.05
CA GLY A 459 9.21 4.07 -18.67
C GLY A 459 9.96 5.23 -19.35
N PHE A 460 11.25 5.37 -19.07
CA PHE A 460 12.14 6.34 -19.71
C PHE A 460 13.18 5.66 -20.59
N ILE A 461 13.50 6.30 -21.70
CA ILE A 461 14.68 5.99 -22.50
C ILE A 461 15.56 7.21 -22.69
N ASP A 462 16.84 6.97 -22.94
CA ASP A 462 17.77 8.00 -23.41
C ASP A 462 17.79 8.13 -24.94
N THR A 463 18.59 9.05 -25.46
CA THR A 463 18.73 9.32 -26.90
C THR A 463 19.33 8.15 -27.70
N ASP A 464 20.03 7.23 -27.03
CA ASP A 464 20.58 6.01 -27.63
C ASP A 464 19.54 4.87 -27.64
N GLY A 465 18.43 5.06 -26.92
CA GLY A 465 17.32 4.12 -26.83
C GLY A 465 17.47 3.08 -25.73
N ASP A 466 18.39 3.29 -24.80
CA ASP A 466 18.56 2.48 -23.60
C ASP A 466 17.48 2.83 -22.57
N GLU A 467 16.92 1.82 -21.91
CA GLU A 467 15.88 2.00 -20.90
C GLU A 467 16.51 2.50 -19.58
N VAL A 468 16.51 3.81 -19.37
CA VAL A 468 16.91 4.46 -18.10
C VAL A 468 15.98 4.02 -16.97
N LEU A 469 14.68 3.93 -17.28
CA LEU A 469 13.66 3.40 -16.38
C LEU A 469 12.80 2.41 -17.17
N PRO A 470 12.87 1.09 -16.88
CA PRO A 470 12.12 0.11 -17.65
C PRO A 470 10.61 0.34 -17.51
N PRO A 471 9.81 0.06 -18.56
CA PRO A 471 8.36 0.20 -18.50
C PRO A 471 7.73 -0.67 -17.41
N ALA A 472 7.34 -0.04 -16.29
CA ALA A 472 6.78 -0.71 -15.12
C ALA A 472 5.66 0.08 -14.42
N TYR A 473 5.39 1.30 -14.87
CA TYR A 473 4.50 2.25 -14.19
C TYR A 473 3.19 2.46 -14.94
N ASP A 474 2.10 2.71 -14.23
CA ASP A 474 0.78 2.98 -14.83
C ASP A 474 0.68 4.38 -15.44
N ALA A 475 1.47 5.32 -14.92
CA ALA A 475 1.69 6.64 -15.51
C ALA A 475 3.07 7.18 -15.12
N LEU A 476 3.66 7.98 -16.00
CA LEU A 476 4.96 8.61 -15.81
C LEU A 476 4.91 10.03 -16.36
N LYS A 477 5.45 11.00 -15.62
CA LYS A 477 5.66 12.39 -16.06
C LYS A 477 7.13 12.65 -16.30
N THR A 478 7.43 13.64 -17.15
CA THR A 478 8.79 14.14 -17.37
C THR A 478 9.42 14.63 -16.06
N TYR A 479 10.75 14.66 -16.01
CA TYR A 479 11.46 15.19 -14.85
C TYR A 479 11.14 16.67 -14.61
N ALA A 480 10.90 17.01 -13.34
CA ALA A 480 10.75 18.37 -12.85
C ALA A 480 11.62 18.53 -11.59
N ASP A 481 12.52 19.51 -11.58
CA ASP A 481 13.54 19.71 -10.52
C ASP A 481 14.29 18.41 -10.12
N GLY A 482 14.62 17.56 -11.09
CA GLY A 482 15.37 16.31 -10.89
C GLY A 482 14.54 15.10 -10.44
N TYR A 483 13.21 15.22 -10.39
CA TYR A 483 12.32 14.11 -10.02
C TYR A 483 11.15 13.97 -11.01
N ALA A 484 10.84 12.74 -11.39
CA ALA A 484 9.68 12.41 -12.20
C ALA A 484 8.58 11.83 -11.32
N ARG A 485 7.35 12.35 -11.44
CA ARG A 485 6.19 11.78 -10.76
C ARG A 485 5.71 10.54 -11.50
N VAL A 486 5.56 9.46 -10.76
CA VAL A 486 5.10 8.16 -11.30
C VAL A 486 3.83 7.72 -10.56
N ARG A 487 3.03 6.86 -11.20
CA ARG A 487 1.85 6.24 -10.60
C ARG A 487 1.97 4.72 -10.65
N ILE A 488 1.70 4.07 -9.52
CA ILE A 488 1.65 2.61 -9.37
C ILE A 488 0.32 2.27 -8.69
N GLY A 489 -0.54 1.54 -9.41
CA GLY A 489 -1.94 1.40 -9.05
C GLY A 489 -2.60 2.77 -8.99
N GLU A 490 -3.14 3.10 -7.82
CA GLU A 490 -3.81 4.37 -7.56
C GLU A 490 -2.89 5.39 -6.85
N LEU A 491 -1.72 4.96 -6.36
CA LEU A 491 -0.79 5.79 -5.61
C LEU A 491 0.26 6.46 -6.51
N TYR A 492 0.74 7.61 -6.05
CA TYR A 492 1.80 8.39 -6.66
C TYR A 492 3.09 8.32 -5.83
N THR A 493 4.22 8.23 -6.51
CA THR A 493 5.55 8.40 -5.92
C THR A 493 6.44 9.18 -6.91
N PHE A 494 7.72 9.33 -6.59
CA PHE A 494 8.70 10.01 -7.43
C PHE A 494 9.89 9.10 -7.70
N VAL A 495 10.49 9.27 -8.87
CA VAL A 495 11.74 8.61 -9.25
C VAL A 495 12.77 9.69 -9.58
N ASP A 496 14.02 9.48 -9.15
CA ASP A 496 15.14 10.35 -9.54
C ASP A 496 15.72 9.96 -10.92
N GLU A 497 16.66 10.77 -11.41
CA GLU A 497 17.31 10.55 -12.71
C GLU A 497 18.12 9.25 -12.79
N ASP A 498 18.50 8.67 -11.64
CA ASP A 498 19.19 7.37 -11.55
C ASP A 498 18.21 6.17 -11.53
N GLY A 499 16.90 6.44 -11.64
CA GLY A 499 15.85 5.42 -11.59
C GLY A 499 15.52 4.93 -10.17
N GLN A 500 15.96 5.65 -9.13
CA GLN A 500 15.63 5.31 -7.74
C GLN A 500 14.29 5.90 -7.32
N GLU A 501 13.40 5.03 -6.87
CA GLU A 501 12.07 5.41 -6.40
C GLU A 501 12.12 5.94 -4.96
N PHE A 502 11.27 6.93 -4.66
CA PHE A 502 11.07 7.41 -3.31
C PHE A 502 10.40 6.32 -2.48
N PRO A 503 10.78 6.14 -1.20
CA PRO A 503 10.19 5.10 -0.35
C PRO A 503 8.77 5.46 0.15
N GLN A 504 8.26 6.65 -0.19
CA GLN A 504 6.93 7.11 0.20
C GLN A 504 5.94 7.11 -0.97
N TYR A 505 4.71 6.70 -0.68
CA TYR A 505 3.60 6.72 -1.62
C TYR A 505 2.51 7.68 -1.13
N PHE A 506 1.85 8.35 -2.08
CA PHE A 506 0.89 9.42 -1.83
C PHE A 506 -0.40 9.17 -2.62
N TYR A 507 -1.54 9.54 -2.05
CA TYR A 507 -2.84 9.44 -2.73
C TYR A 507 -2.97 10.41 -3.90
N ASN A 508 -2.21 11.51 -3.85
CA ASN A 508 -2.05 12.44 -4.95
C ASN A 508 -0.73 13.17 -4.79
N ALA A 509 -0.16 13.60 -5.91
CA ALA A 509 1.07 14.36 -5.94
C ALA A 509 1.04 15.36 -7.10
N LEU A 510 1.59 16.55 -6.90
CA LEU A 510 1.92 17.48 -7.98
C LEU A 510 3.40 17.31 -8.34
N ASP A 511 3.77 17.73 -9.55
CA ASP A 511 5.17 17.71 -9.98
C ASP A 511 6.00 18.66 -9.11
N PHE A 512 7.29 18.35 -8.96
CA PHE A 512 8.22 19.23 -8.24
C PHE A 512 8.31 20.60 -8.93
N SER A 513 8.30 21.65 -8.12
CA SER A 513 8.48 23.03 -8.56
C SER A 513 9.17 23.84 -7.47
N GLU A 514 10.25 24.54 -7.84
CA GLU A 514 11.12 25.29 -6.93
C GLU A 514 11.69 24.42 -5.78
N GLY A 515 11.98 23.16 -6.09
CA GLY A 515 12.53 22.16 -5.17
C GLY A 515 11.51 21.62 -4.17
N ARG A 516 10.20 21.73 -4.46
CA ARG A 516 9.12 21.22 -3.61
C ARG A 516 8.00 20.58 -4.43
N ALA A 517 7.42 19.51 -3.93
CA ALA A 517 6.19 18.93 -4.47
C ALA A 517 5.09 18.95 -3.40
N ALA A 518 3.87 19.27 -3.82
CA ALA A 518 2.68 19.12 -2.98
C ALA A 518 2.19 17.67 -3.09
N VAL A 519 2.03 17.01 -1.95
CA VAL A 519 1.63 15.60 -1.87
C VAL A 519 0.47 15.44 -0.87
N LEU A 520 -0.37 14.44 -1.10
CA LEU A 520 -1.57 14.15 -0.32
C LEU A 520 -1.44 12.81 0.40
N ASN A 521 -1.70 12.80 1.71
CA ASN A 521 -1.89 11.59 2.50
C ASN A 521 -3.12 11.74 3.44
N GLN A 522 -3.32 10.78 4.35
CA GLN A 522 -4.44 10.75 5.32
C GLN A 522 -4.55 12.01 6.20
N ARG A 523 -3.44 12.75 6.41
CA ARG A 523 -3.44 14.00 7.18
C ARG A 523 -4.01 15.17 6.36
N GLY A 524 -3.82 15.16 5.04
CA GLY A 524 -4.12 16.23 4.09
C GLY A 524 -2.93 16.54 3.19
N TRP A 525 -2.98 17.68 2.51
CA TRP A 525 -1.91 18.12 1.61
C TRP A 525 -0.72 18.69 2.40
N PHE A 526 0.50 18.37 2.00
CA PHE A 526 1.73 18.95 2.55
C PHE A 526 2.83 19.01 1.49
N TYR A 527 3.96 19.63 1.79
CA TYR A 527 5.08 19.74 0.84
C TYR A 527 6.27 18.87 1.26
N ILE A 528 6.87 18.22 0.28
CA ILE A 528 8.15 17.50 0.40
C ILE A 528 9.23 18.19 -0.42
N THR A 529 10.50 17.95 -0.07
CA THR A 529 11.67 18.50 -0.77
C THR A 529 12.58 17.42 -1.35
N GLY A 530 12.24 16.13 -1.20
CA GLY A 530 13.04 14.99 -1.61
C GLY A 530 12.56 13.69 -0.96
N PRO A 531 13.33 12.59 -1.09
CA PRO A 531 12.96 11.25 -0.60
C PRO A 531 13.13 11.09 0.92
N GLU A 532 13.82 12.03 1.57
CA GLU A 532 14.02 12.00 3.02
C GLU A 532 12.76 12.45 3.76
N GLU A 533 12.38 11.71 4.80
CA GLU A 533 11.30 12.12 5.69
C GLU A 533 11.73 13.33 6.53
N SER A 534 10.87 14.35 6.60
CA SER A 534 11.17 15.56 7.37
C SER A 534 11.23 15.26 8.87
N GLU A 535 12.30 15.71 9.55
CA GLU A 535 12.44 15.58 11.01
C GLU A 535 11.29 16.21 11.80
N THR A 536 10.64 17.23 11.22
CA THR A 536 9.49 17.92 11.80
C THR A 536 8.26 17.70 10.92
N PRO A 537 7.10 17.32 11.48
CA PRO A 537 5.88 17.17 10.70
C PRO A 537 5.57 18.45 9.92
N PRO A 538 5.48 18.42 8.58
CA PRO A 538 5.22 19.61 7.80
C PRO A 538 3.79 20.12 8.04
N PRO A 539 3.53 21.43 7.82
CA PRO A 539 2.19 21.98 7.84
C PRO A 539 1.28 21.26 6.86
N VAL A 540 0.02 21.04 7.27
CA VAL A 540 -0.97 20.30 6.50
C VAL A 540 -2.12 21.21 6.08
N PHE A 541 -2.59 21.04 4.85
CA PHE A 541 -3.57 21.88 4.17
C PHE A 541 -4.76 21.04 3.68
N GLN A 542 -5.92 21.68 3.53
CA GLN A 542 -7.11 21.07 2.91
C GLN A 542 -6.90 20.92 1.39
N GLU A 543 -6.21 21.86 0.77
CA GLU A 543 -5.77 21.83 -0.64
C GLU A 543 -4.38 22.50 -0.72
N ALA A 544 -3.50 22.03 -1.60
CA ALA A 544 -2.20 22.67 -1.88
C ALA A 544 -1.89 22.65 -3.37
N TYR A 545 -1.16 23.67 -3.83
CA TYR A 545 -0.82 23.88 -5.24
C TYR A 545 0.68 24.11 -5.40
N SER A 546 1.23 23.96 -6.61
CA SER A 546 2.67 24.11 -6.85
C SER A 546 3.18 25.50 -6.48
N PHE A 547 4.43 25.58 -6.02
CA PHE A 547 5.11 26.86 -5.82
C PHE A 547 5.39 27.51 -7.18
N HIS A 548 5.14 28.82 -7.27
CA HIS A 548 5.50 29.62 -8.41
C HIS A 548 5.90 31.03 -7.95
N LYS A 549 7.13 31.44 -8.27
CA LYS A 549 7.78 32.67 -7.82
C LYS A 549 7.80 32.81 -6.30
N GLY A 550 8.08 31.72 -5.58
CA GLY A 550 8.26 31.74 -4.12
C GLY A 550 6.97 31.81 -3.30
N VAL A 551 5.80 31.67 -3.93
CA VAL A 551 4.49 31.60 -3.27
C VAL A 551 3.71 30.40 -3.76
N ALA A 552 2.89 29.82 -2.87
CA ALA A 552 1.95 28.76 -3.22
C ALA A 552 0.57 29.08 -2.64
N ARG A 553 -0.47 28.83 -3.44
CA ARG A 553 -1.86 28.87 -2.97
C ARG A 553 -2.11 27.61 -2.14
N VAL A 554 -2.81 27.75 -1.03
CA VAL A 554 -3.29 26.63 -0.21
C VAL A 554 -4.67 26.94 0.34
N LYS A 555 -5.39 25.92 0.77
CA LYS A 555 -6.64 26.07 1.51
C LYS A 555 -6.46 25.58 2.93
N MET A 556 -6.78 26.43 3.90
CA MET A 556 -6.74 26.06 5.31
C MET A 556 -7.84 26.79 6.07
N LYS A 557 -8.41 26.12 7.08
CA LYS A 557 -9.52 26.67 7.88
C LYS A 557 -10.70 27.17 7.02
N GLY A 558 -10.97 26.52 5.88
CA GLY A 558 -12.11 26.84 5.01
C GLY A 558 -11.89 27.99 4.02
N HIS A 559 -10.71 28.61 3.98
CA HIS A 559 -10.40 29.72 3.07
C HIS A 559 -9.11 29.46 2.27
N TYR A 560 -9.02 30.06 1.09
CA TYR A 560 -7.78 30.13 0.32
C TYR A 560 -6.86 31.21 0.90
N THR A 561 -5.58 30.89 0.98
CA THR A 561 -4.50 31.76 1.44
C THR A 561 -3.22 31.45 0.66
N PHE A 562 -2.20 32.28 0.81
CA PHE A 562 -0.91 32.08 0.15
C PHE A 562 0.20 31.88 1.19
N ILE A 563 1.08 30.92 0.92
CA ILE A 563 2.21 30.58 1.78
C ILE A 563 3.53 30.78 1.05
N THR A 564 4.58 30.97 1.84
CA THR A 564 5.97 31.04 1.35
C THR A 564 6.78 29.85 1.87
N PRO A 565 7.96 29.55 1.31
CA PRO A 565 8.84 28.52 1.85
C PRO A 565 9.23 28.76 3.32
N ARG A 566 9.23 30.04 3.77
CA ARG A 566 9.47 30.39 5.17
C ARG A 566 8.39 29.88 6.10
N TYR A 567 7.13 29.90 5.66
CA TYR A 567 6.01 29.33 6.43
C TYR A 567 6.20 27.83 6.64
N LEU A 568 6.57 27.10 5.58
CA LEU A 568 6.81 25.67 5.66
C LEU A 568 7.94 25.31 6.63
N ALA A 569 9.01 26.11 6.68
CA ALA A 569 10.15 25.88 7.57
C ALA A 569 9.87 26.25 9.03
N ASN A 570 9.01 27.24 9.29
CA ASN A 570 8.69 27.68 10.65
C ASN A 570 7.33 28.39 10.72
N PRO A 571 6.22 27.66 10.96
CA PRO A 571 4.87 28.22 10.97
C PRO A 571 4.60 29.22 12.12
N ASP A 572 5.43 29.22 13.18
CA ASP A 572 5.17 29.92 14.44
C ASP A 572 5.89 31.28 14.57
N ARG A 573 6.60 31.76 13.53
CA ARG A 573 7.50 32.94 13.61
C ARG A 573 7.21 34.05 12.59
N GLY A 574 6.00 34.59 12.58
CA GLY A 574 5.67 35.75 11.73
C GLY A 574 5.78 35.47 10.23
N THR A 575 5.62 34.20 9.87
CA THR A 575 5.60 33.66 8.50
C THR A 575 4.17 33.37 8.06
N GLU A 576 3.19 34.00 8.72
CA GLU A 576 1.77 33.66 8.56
C GLU A 576 1.36 33.71 7.09
N PRO A 577 0.50 32.77 6.66
CA PRO A 577 -0.11 32.81 5.34
C PRO A 577 -0.82 34.15 5.16
N PHE A 578 -0.70 34.76 3.98
CA PHE A 578 -1.31 36.06 3.72
C PHE A 578 -2.60 35.91 2.90
N GLY A 579 -3.59 36.72 3.27
CA GLY A 579 -4.92 36.74 2.66
C GLY A 579 -5.86 35.63 3.15
N GLN A 580 -7.15 35.97 3.20
CA GLN A 580 -8.23 35.03 3.51
C GLN A 580 -9.32 35.21 2.46
N TYR A 581 -9.36 34.27 1.52
CA TYR A 581 -10.18 34.40 0.33
C TYR A 581 -11.18 33.24 0.22
N THR A 582 -12.38 33.56 -0.24
CA THR A 582 -13.41 32.56 -0.60
C THR A 582 -13.06 31.85 -1.91
N GLN A 583 -12.34 32.55 -2.81
CA GLN A 583 -11.78 32.00 -4.05
C GLN A 583 -10.43 32.67 -4.32
N ALA A 584 -9.46 31.93 -4.83
CA ALA A 584 -8.18 32.46 -5.28
C ALA A 584 -7.72 31.70 -6.53
N SER A 585 -7.10 32.36 -7.50
CA SER A 585 -6.36 31.72 -8.60
C SER A 585 -4.88 31.56 -8.24
N ASP A 586 -4.17 30.76 -9.02
CA ASP A 586 -2.70 30.77 -9.00
C ASP A 586 -2.17 32.08 -9.62
N PHE A 587 -0.89 32.36 -9.38
CA PHE A 587 -0.22 33.55 -9.91
C PHE A 587 0.10 33.38 -11.39
N VAL A 588 -0.50 34.22 -12.22
CA VAL A 588 -0.21 34.35 -13.65
C VAL A 588 0.34 35.75 -13.89
N ASP A 589 1.53 35.84 -14.51
CA ASP A 589 2.23 37.12 -14.73
C ASP A 589 2.44 37.96 -13.47
N GLY A 590 2.56 37.30 -12.30
CA GLY A 590 2.76 37.97 -11.02
C GLY A 590 1.47 38.51 -10.37
N LYS A 591 0.29 38.20 -10.93
CA LYS A 591 -1.01 38.56 -10.35
C LYS A 591 -1.84 37.32 -10.03
N ALA A 592 -2.57 37.35 -8.93
CA ALA A 592 -3.57 36.34 -8.59
C ALA A 592 -4.95 36.99 -8.42
N ARG A 593 -5.99 36.38 -8.99
CA ARG A 593 -7.37 36.83 -8.84
C ARG A 593 -7.96 36.24 -7.57
N VAL A 594 -8.42 37.08 -6.65
CA VAL A 594 -8.95 36.67 -5.35
C VAL A 594 -10.33 37.25 -5.09
N THR A 595 -11.12 36.54 -4.27
CA THR A 595 -12.46 36.99 -3.85
C THR A 595 -12.56 37.03 -2.33
N GLN A 596 -12.80 38.23 -1.79
CA GLN A 596 -12.99 38.48 -0.35
C GLN A 596 -14.29 39.26 -0.15
N ASP A 597 -15.15 38.81 0.78
CA ASP A 597 -16.43 39.45 1.09
C ASP A 597 -17.32 39.73 -0.14
N GLY A 598 -17.32 38.80 -1.10
CA GLY A 598 -18.09 38.90 -2.35
C GLY A 598 -17.53 39.87 -3.39
N LYS A 599 -16.35 40.46 -3.17
CA LYS A 599 -15.66 41.32 -4.14
C LYS A 599 -14.45 40.59 -4.72
N THR A 600 -14.31 40.65 -6.04
CA THR A 600 -13.17 40.06 -6.76
C THR A 600 -12.19 41.15 -7.20
N PHE A 601 -10.91 40.96 -6.91
CA PHE A 601 -9.80 41.86 -7.28
C PHE A 601 -8.51 41.07 -7.50
N PHE A 602 -7.44 41.74 -7.92
CA PHE A 602 -6.13 41.12 -8.12
C PHE A 602 -5.16 41.51 -7.00
N ILE A 603 -4.27 40.60 -6.66
CA ILE A 603 -3.15 40.83 -5.74
C ILE A 603 -1.82 40.47 -6.41
N ASP A 604 -0.74 41.08 -5.96
CA ASP A 604 0.62 40.65 -6.27
C ASP A 604 1.14 39.57 -5.28
N ALA A 605 2.39 39.15 -5.45
CA ALA A 605 3.02 38.10 -4.63
C ALA A 605 3.29 38.52 -3.18
N ASP A 606 3.22 39.82 -2.87
CA ASP A 606 3.30 40.36 -1.51
C ASP A 606 1.90 40.44 -0.85
N GLY A 607 0.84 40.20 -1.63
CA GLY A 607 -0.54 40.25 -1.19
C GLY A 607 -1.19 41.62 -1.34
N ASP A 608 -0.50 42.57 -1.96
CA ASP A 608 -0.99 43.94 -2.14
C ASP A 608 -1.99 43.99 -3.32
N PRO A 609 -3.13 44.68 -3.18
CA PRO A 609 -4.08 44.82 -4.27
C PRO A 609 -3.48 45.58 -5.46
N VAL A 610 -3.60 45.01 -6.65
CA VAL A 610 -3.13 45.60 -7.91
C VAL A 610 -4.26 45.82 -8.90
N GLU A 611 -4.15 46.87 -9.71
CA GLU A 611 -5.06 47.07 -10.85
C GLU A 611 -4.83 45.98 -11.90
N ASN A 612 -5.92 45.62 -12.60
CA ASN A 612 -5.92 44.58 -13.63
C ASN A 612 -4.99 44.93 -14.80
#